data_AF-A0A6A5GJ67-F1
#
_entry.id   AF-A0A6A5GJ67-F1
#
_cell.length_a   1.000
_cell.length_b   1.000
_cell.length_c   1.000
_cell.angle_alpha   90.00
_cell.angle_beta   90.00
_cell.angle_gamma   90.00
#
_symmetry.space_group_name_H-M   'P 1'
#
loop_
_entity.id
_entity.type
_entity.pdbx_description
1 polymer ?
#
loop_
_entity_poly.entity_id
_entity_poly.type
_entity_poly.pdbx_seq_one_letter_code
_entity_poly.pdbx_strand_id
1 'polypeptide(L)'
;MSLPYYDTPIRKVKFSLNDLMMANAKTLELYNVILNAKDMNHFFKLWMKNKCNPRLEYLEVRINGNINNDFLLKGLKTVPVPVETKKTFQVLGNVQQLRLDEKITAEFDITRVDGRTATIRMSTFGTVYFYVWPESTNLEPISRDSIDLVVNSHDIEMRIADLTLHFYGNVSETVWMSHRNKLVDWKNAGLSTKQLIQRVLAVTKCTSLRKLILRGEPDYDVFSILDVVTKVSCLPIPSNCSNTFATQALQVLSPVTSEITLFKLPFSSREEFQRLWMGIVECLSVYNDDLSRFQFNINDLLASNAIKLELCEVKMSLRDLNRFFSSWLNNTSNHRLNHLSVKLLGHFNEDVLLDELDAIRFTEERTREFRSTSTFPKFR
;
A
#
# COMPACT_ATOMS: atom_id res chain seq x y z
N MET A 1 41.38 26.47 -12.47
CA MET A 1 41.80 25.27 -11.72
C MET A 1 40.56 24.47 -11.39
N SER A 2 40.27 23.46 -12.19
CA SER A 2 39.25 22.45 -11.93
C SER A 2 39.89 21.32 -11.14
N LEU A 3 39.32 20.99 -9.98
CA LEU A 3 39.77 19.88 -9.14
C LEU A 3 39.51 18.54 -9.86
N PRO A 4 40.46 17.58 -9.85
CA PRO A 4 40.23 16.26 -10.41
C PRO A 4 39.36 15.42 -9.46
N TYR A 5 38.33 14.78 -10.03
CA TYR A 5 37.48 13.80 -9.36
C TYR A 5 38.32 12.54 -9.11
N TYR A 6 38.71 12.29 -7.86
CA TYR A 6 39.41 11.06 -7.48
C TYR A 6 38.42 9.89 -7.50
N ASP A 7 38.53 9.03 -8.51
CA ASP A 7 37.86 7.74 -8.59
C ASP A 7 38.46 6.81 -7.51
N THR A 8 37.79 6.72 -6.36
CA THR A 8 38.23 5.86 -5.27
C THR A 8 37.89 4.41 -5.63
N PRO A 9 38.80 3.42 -5.51
CA PRO A 9 38.46 2.04 -5.84
C PRO A 9 37.40 1.53 -4.86
N ILE A 10 36.16 1.39 -5.33
CA ILE A 10 35.06 0.85 -4.53
C ILE A 10 35.42 -0.59 -4.18
N ARG A 11 35.63 -0.83 -2.87
CA ARG A 11 36.05 -2.14 -2.35
C ARG A 11 34.95 -3.17 -2.66
N LYS A 12 35.25 -4.14 -3.53
CA LYS A 12 34.30 -5.21 -3.89
C LYS A 12 33.97 -6.05 -2.65
N VAL A 13 32.68 -6.30 -2.43
CA VAL A 13 32.21 -7.19 -1.36
C VAL A 13 32.47 -8.62 -1.80
N LYS A 14 33.05 -9.44 -0.92
CA LYS A 14 33.29 -10.87 -1.16
C LYS A 14 31.98 -11.64 -1.00
N PHE A 15 31.10 -11.51 -1.99
CA PHE A 15 29.86 -12.27 -2.14
C PHE A 15 30.04 -13.27 -3.28
N SER A 16 30.06 -14.56 -2.95
CA SER A 16 30.36 -15.66 -3.88
C SER A 16 29.10 -16.34 -4.42
N LEU A 17 29.28 -17.23 -5.40
CA LEU A 17 28.21 -18.08 -5.91
C LEU A 17 27.57 -18.95 -4.81
N ASN A 18 28.36 -19.44 -3.85
CA ASN A 18 27.84 -20.22 -2.74
C ASN A 18 26.95 -19.37 -1.83
N ASP A 19 27.33 -18.11 -1.58
CA ASP A 19 26.52 -17.18 -0.80
C ASP A 19 25.20 -16.87 -1.51
N LEU A 20 25.25 -16.69 -2.84
CA LEU A 20 24.06 -16.54 -3.67
C LEU A 20 23.16 -17.77 -3.56
N MET A 21 23.69 -18.99 -3.65
CA MET A 21 22.92 -20.24 -3.59
C MET A 21 22.28 -20.52 -2.23
N MET A 22 22.82 -19.97 -1.15
CA MET A 22 22.34 -20.13 0.23
C MET A 22 21.40 -19.00 0.66
N ALA A 23 21.23 -17.97 -0.17
CA ALA A 23 20.43 -16.79 0.17
C ALA A 23 18.94 -17.14 0.30
N ASN A 24 18.38 -16.94 1.50
CA ASN A 24 16.96 -17.18 1.78
C ASN A 24 16.12 -15.89 1.67
N ALA A 25 16.17 -15.23 0.51
CA ALA A 25 15.46 -13.98 0.26
C ALA A 25 14.54 -14.08 -0.97
N LYS A 26 13.44 -13.32 -0.96
CA LYS A 26 12.55 -13.15 -2.13
C LYS A 26 13.15 -12.19 -3.16
N THR A 27 13.86 -11.18 -2.68
CA THR A 27 14.41 -10.09 -3.48
C THR A 27 15.88 -9.90 -3.10
N LEU A 28 16.78 -9.90 -4.08
CA LEU A 28 18.22 -9.67 -3.88
C LEU A 28 18.72 -8.61 -4.86
N GLU A 29 19.36 -7.57 -4.35
CA GLU A 29 20.02 -6.52 -5.15
C GLU A 29 21.51 -6.52 -4.79
N LEU A 30 22.33 -7.00 -5.71
CA LEU A 30 23.76 -7.23 -5.50
C LEU A 30 24.60 -6.27 -6.36
N TYR A 31 25.11 -5.24 -5.69
CA TYR A 31 26.01 -4.26 -6.26
C TYR A 31 27.45 -4.48 -5.77
N ASN A 32 28.44 -4.24 -6.63
CA ASN A 32 29.87 -4.35 -6.31
C ASN A 32 30.31 -5.75 -5.81
N VAL A 33 29.75 -6.81 -6.38
CA VAL A 33 30.09 -8.22 -6.06
C VAL A 33 31.14 -8.80 -7.01
N ILE A 34 31.78 -9.90 -6.59
CA ILE A 34 32.78 -10.64 -7.39
C ILE A 34 32.09 -11.81 -8.14
N LEU A 35 30.87 -11.58 -8.66
CA LEU A 35 30.18 -12.55 -9.51
C LEU A 35 30.48 -12.25 -10.98
N ASN A 36 30.74 -13.30 -11.77
CA ASN A 36 30.92 -13.19 -13.22
C ASN A 36 29.81 -13.94 -13.99
N ALA A 37 29.80 -13.81 -15.32
CA ALA A 37 28.79 -14.44 -16.17
C ALA A 37 28.75 -15.97 -16.07
N LYS A 38 29.89 -16.63 -15.79
CA LYS A 38 29.94 -18.10 -15.59
C LYS A 38 29.29 -18.49 -14.26
N ASP A 39 29.49 -17.69 -13.21
CA ASP A 39 28.85 -17.92 -11.91
C ASP A 39 27.33 -17.79 -12.03
N MET A 40 26.87 -16.74 -12.73
CA MET A 40 25.43 -16.54 -13.00
C MET A 40 24.83 -17.65 -13.87
N ASN A 41 25.56 -18.11 -14.90
CA ASN A 41 25.14 -19.26 -15.69
C ASN A 41 25.00 -20.53 -14.83
N HIS A 42 25.95 -20.76 -13.92
CA HIS A 42 25.89 -21.90 -12.99
C HIS A 42 24.69 -21.78 -12.06
N PHE A 43 24.45 -20.60 -11.50
CA PHE A 43 23.28 -20.30 -10.69
C PHE A 43 21.98 -20.61 -11.45
N PHE A 44 21.80 -20.12 -12.67
CA PHE A 44 20.59 -20.40 -13.46
C PHE A 44 20.39 -21.89 -13.74
N LYS A 45 21.47 -22.64 -14.02
CA LYS A 45 21.41 -24.10 -14.20
C LYS A 45 20.95 -24.84 -12.94
N LEU A 46 21.41 -24.40 -11.77
CA LEU A 46 21.00 -24.97 -10.49
C LEU A 46 19.56 -24.58 -10.13
N TRP A 47 19.20 -23.32 -10.39
CA TRP A 47 17.84 -22.83 -10.21
C TRP A 47 16.87 -23.62 -11.09
N MET A 48 17.16 -23.83 -12.38
CA MET A 48 16.34 -24.65 -13.26
C MET A 48 16.16 -26.09 -12.77
N LYS A 49 17.10 -26.62 -11.97
CA LYS A 49 17.01 -27.97 -11.37
C LYS A 49 16.35 -27.97 -9.99
N ASN A 50 15.81 -26.83 -9.54
CA ASN A 50 15.26 -26.61 -8.20
C ASN A 50 16.24 -26.98 -7.07
N LYS A 51 17.53 -26.68 -7.25
CA LYS A 51 18.60 -27.01 -6.28
C LYS A 51 19.06 -25.84 -5.42
N CYS A 52 18.58 -24.62 -5.66
CA CYS A 52 18.92 -23.43 -4.88
C CYS A 52 17.77 -22.41 -4.88
N ASN A 53 17.71 -21.58 -3.82
CA ASN A 53 16.82 -20.44 -3.65
C ASN A 53 15.35 -20.64 -4.12
N PRO A 54 14.59 -21.58 -3.53
CA PRO A 54 13.22 -21.88 -3.95
C PRO A 54 12.24 -20.71 -3.75
N ARG A 55 12.59 -19.73 -2.90
CA ARG A 55 11.78 -18.55 -2.57
C ARG A 55 12.12 -17.30 -3.37
N LEU A 56 13.15 -17.34 -4.22
CA LEU A 56 13.60 -16.17 -4.97
C LEU A 56 12.55 -15.77 -6.02
N GLU A 57 12.17 -14.50 -6.00
CA GLU A 57 11.21 -13.87 -6.91
C GLU A 57 11.93 -12.82 -7.79
N TYR A 58 12.97 -12.17 -7.25
CA TYR A 58 13.78 -11.18 -7.96
C TYR A 58 15.26 -11.22 -7.57
N LEU A 59 16.13 -11.10 -8.57
CA LEU A 59 17.56 -10.91 -8.40
C LEU A 59 18.10 -9.89 -9.40
N GLU A 60 18.83 -8.90 -8.89
CA GLU A 60 19.61 -7.94 -9.66
C GLU A 60 21.09 -8.10 -9.32
N VAL A 61 21.92 -8.28 -10.34
CA VAL A 61 23.38 -8.39 -10.16
C VAL A 61 24.06 -7.50 -11.17
N ARG A 62 24.89 -6.57 -10.68
CA ARG A 62 25.80 -5.80 -11.55
C ARG A 62 27.12 -6.55 -11.72
N ILE A 63 27.38 -7.03 -12.94
CA ILE A 63 28.62 -7.72 -13.31
C ILE A 63 29.58 -6.70 -13.90
N ASN A 64 30.77 -6.55 -13.33
CA ASN A 64 31.78 -5.64 -13.89
C ASN A 64 32.40 -6.24 -15.17
N GLY A 65 32.20 -5.56 -16.30
CA GLY A 65 32.74 -5.93 -17.61
C GLY A 65 31.64 -6.00 -18.70
N ASN A 66 32.03 -6.14 -19.96
CA ASN A 66 31.05 -6.35 -21.04
C ASN A 66 30.45 -7.76 -20.89
N ILE A 67 29.14 -7.86 -20.66
CA ILE A 67 28.50 -9.18 -20.56
C ILE A 67 28.43 -9.78 -21.95
N ASN A 68 29.18 -10.86 -22.17
CA ASN A 68 28.95 -11.70 -23.33
C ASN A 68 27.77 -12.65 -23.05
N ASN A 69 26.67 -12.42 -23.75
CA ASN A 69 25.44 -13.23 -23.71
C ASN A 69 25.73 -14.73 -23.90
N ASP A 70 26.70 -15.07 -24.75
CA ASP A 70 27.06 -16.46 -25.04
C ASP A 70 27.56 -17.19 -23.80
N PHE A 71 28.30 -16.53 -22.90
CA PHE A 71 28.77 -17.15 -21.66
C PHE A 71 27.67 -17.26 -20.62
N LEU A 72 26.79 -16.26 -20.52
CA LEU A 72 25.69 -16.25 -19.55
C LEU A 72 24.63 -17.31 -19.89
N LEU A 73 24.36 -17.53 -21.17
CA LEU A 73 23.28 -18.40 -21.65
C LEU A 73 23.77 -19.79 -22.07
N LYS A 74 25.09 -20.04 -22.06
CA LYS A 74 25.68 -21.30 -22.53
C LYS A 74 25.02 -22.53 -21.90
N GLY A 75 24.34 -23.32 -22.74
CA GLY A 75 23.70 -24.57 -22.33
C GLY A 75 22.46 -24.41 -21.46
N LEU A 76 21.84 -23.22 -21.43
CA LEU A 76 20.48 -23.03 -20.92
C LEU A 76 19.46 -23.31 -22.04
N LYS A 77 18.32 -23.92 -21.70
CA LYS A 77 17.18 -23.98 -22.61
C LYS A 77 16.41 -22.66 -22.49
N THR A 78 16.72 -21.72 -23.37
CA THR A 78 16.16 -20.35 -23.35
C THR A 78 15.17 -20.12 -24.48
N VAL A 79 14.11 -19.38 -24.21
CA VAL A 79 13.21 -18.84 -25.24
C VAL A 79 13.48 -17.33 -25.38
N PRO A 80 13.91 -16.83 -26.56
CA PRO A 80 14.15 -15.41 -26.74
C PRO A 80 12.83 -14.62 -26.69
N VAL A 81 12.86 -13.45 -26.05
CA VAL A 81 11.70 -12.55 -25.93
C VAL A 81 12.01 -11.23 -26.64
N PRO A 82 11.10 -10.70 -27.49
CA PRO A 82 11.29 -9.37 -28.07
C PRO A 82 11.36 -8.30 -26.96
N VAL A 83 12.42 -7.48 -26.99
CA VAL A 83 12.69 -6.45 -25.96
C VAL A 83 11.57 -5.39 -25.88
N GLU A 84 10.78 -5.22 -26.95
CA GLU A 84 9.63 -4.30 -27.00
C GLU A 84 8.40 -4.81 -26.22
N THR A 85 8.44 -6.05 -25.71
CA THR A 85 7.31 -6.64 -24.97
C THR A 85 7.18 -5.99 -23.59
N LYS A 86 6.12 -5.20 -23.36
CA LYS A 86 5.79 -4.67 -22.04
C LYS A 86 5.28 -5.79 -21.12
N LYS A 87 6.20 -6.40 -20.36
CA LYS A 87 5.91 -7.34 -19.26
C LYS A 87 5.92 -6.59 -17.92
N THR A 88 4.88 -6.79 -17.11
CA THR A 88 4.82 -6.34 -15.71
C THR A 88 5.20 -7.49 -14.80
N PHE A 89 6.30 -7.34 -14.07
CA PHE A 89 6.74 -8.31 -13.06
C PHE A 89 6.20 -7.89 -11.70
N GLN A 90 5.46 -8.79 -11.05
CA GLN A 90 5.01 -8.58 -9.67
C GLN A 90 6.17 -8.94 -8.73
N VAL A 91 7.08 -8.00 -8.49
CA VAL A 91 8.15 -8.17 -7.50
C VAL A 91 7.73 -7.51 -6.20
N LEU A 92 7.76 -8.24 -5.09
CA LEU A 92 7.53 -7.68 -3.76
C LEU A 92 8.74 -6.84 -3.33
N GLY A 93 8.58 -5.51 -3.30
CA GLY A 93 9.60 -4.56 -2.84
C GLY A 93 9.62 -3.25 -3.65
N ASN A 94 10.23 -2.18 -3.11
CA ASN A 94 10.51 -0.95 -3.86
C ASN A 94 11.73 -1.19 -4.78
N VAL A 95 11.63 -2.15 -5.71
CA VAL A 95 12.68 -2.37 -6.72
C VAL A 95 12.67 -1.18 -7.67
N GLN A 96 13.78 -0.45 -7.74
CA GLN A 96 13.88 0.70 -8.64
C GLN A 96 13.71 0.23 -10.08
N GLN A 97 12.84 0.90 -10.83
CA GLN A 97 12.84 0.75 -12.29
C GLN A 97 14.23 1.16 -12.81
N LEU A 98 14.64 0.51 -13.90
CA LEU A 98 15.85 0.79 -14.69
C LEU A 98 16.21 2.28 -14.64
N ARG A 99 17.50 2.60 -14.46
CA ARG A 99 17.94 4.01 -14.50
C ARG A 99 17.48 4.64 -15.83
N LEU A 100 17.21 5.95 -15.83
CA LEU A 100 16.71 6.69 -17.00
C LEU A 100 17.59 6.53 -18.26
N ASP A 101 18.87 6.15 -18.09
CA ASP A 101 19.86 5.91 -19.13
C ASP A 101 20.14 4.42 -19.42
N GLU A 102 19.51 3.50 -18.70
CA GLU A 102 19.71 2.04 -18.83
C GLU A 102 18.73 1.43 -19.84
N LYS A 103 19.26 0.72 -20.85
CA LYS A 103 18.45 0.00 -21.85
C LYS A 103 18.63 -1.50 -21.71
N ILE A 104 17.55 -2.25 -21.92
CA ILE A 104 17.61 -3.71 -22.03
C ILE A 104 18.19 -4.07 -23.40
N THR A 105 19.23 -4.89 -23.42
CA THR A 105 19.91 -5.36 -24.63
C THR A 105 19.43 -6.75 -25.05
N ALA A 106 18.96 -7.57 -24.10
CA ALA A 106 18.43 -8.89 -24.38
C ALA A 106 17.49 -9.39 -23.26
N GLU A 107 16.52 -10.23 -23.64
CA GLU A 107 15.57 -10.87 -22.74
C GLU A 107 15.35 -12.34 -23.13
N PHE A 108 15.37 -13.24 -22.13
CA PHE A 108 15.18 -14.68 -22.32
C PHE A 108 14.37 -15.29 -21.20
N ASP A 109 13.45 -16.19 -21.55
CA ASP A 109 12.72 -17.00 -20.57
C ASP A 109 13.40 -18.36 -20.38
N ILE A 110 13.47 -18.84 -19.13
CA ILE A 110 13.91 -20.17 -18.73
C ILE A 110 12.83 -20.85 -17.89
N THR A 111 12.77 -22.18 -17.92
CA THR A 111 11.79 -22.96 -17.15
C THR A 111 12.49 -23.90 -16.18
N ARG A 112 12.04 -23.91 -14.93
CA ARG A 112 12.49 -24.80 -13.88
C ARG A 112 11.79 -26.15 -13.96
N VAL A 113 12.40 -27.20 -13.40
CA VAL A 113 11.88 -28.58 -13.39
C VAL A 113 10.48 -28.72 -12.77
N ASP A 114 10.06 -27.79 -11.91
CA ASP A 114 8.73 -27.75 -11.31
C ASP A 114 7.71 -26.95 -12.14
N GLY A 115 8.07 -26.51 -13.34
CA GLY A 115 7.19 -25.77 -14.24
C GLY A 115 7.20 -24.25 -14.03
N ARG A 116 7.92 -23.72 -13.03
CA ARG A 116 8.06 -22.28 -12.86
C ARG A 116 8.88 -21.65 -13.98
N THR A 117 8.42 -20.54 -14.51
CA THR A 117 9.15 -19.77 -15.54
C THR A 117 9.89 -18.62 -14.87
N ALA A 118 11.03 -18.21 -15.43
CA ALA A 118 11.71 -16.98 -15.05
C ALA A 118 12.25 -16.26 -16.28
N THR A 119 12.30 -14.93 -16.21
CA THR A 119 12.86 -14.06 -17.26
C THR A 119 14.21 -13.53 -16.83
N ILE A 120 15.24 -13.75 -17.64
CA ILE A 120 16.57 -13.12 -17.54
C ILE A 120 16.58 -11.89 -18.46
N ARG A 121 16.92 -10.72 -17.92
CA ARG A 121 17.20 -9.51 -18.71
C ARG A 121 18.61 -9.02 -18.51
N MET A 122 19.14 -8.41 -19.56
CA MET A 122 20.49 -7.88 -19.60
C MET A 122 20.43 -6.43 -20.01
N SER A 123 21.19 -5.56 -19.34
CA SER A 123 21.22 -4.14 -19.65
C SER A 123 22.53 -3.67 -20.27
N THR A 124 22.50 -2.44 -20.80
CA THR A 124 23.68 -1.72 -21.31
C THR A 124 24.76 -1.47 -20.26
N PHE A 125 24.44 -1.57 -18.95
CA PHE A 125 25.39 -1.35 -17.86
C PHE A 125 26.03 -2.61 -17.30
N GLY A 126 25.80 -3.76 -17.93
CA GLY A 126 26.26 -5.03 -17.39
C GLY A 126 25.44 -5.50 -16.19
N THR A 127 24.19 -5.05 -16.08
CA THR A 127 23.25 -5.53 -15.06
C THR A 127 22.50 -6.74 -15.59
N VAL A 128 22.43 -7.80 -14.79
CA VAL A 128 21.57 -8.97 -15.03
C VAL A 128 20.40 -8.91 -14.07
N TYR A 129 19.20 -8.90 -14.62
CA TYR A 129 17.96 -9.02 -13.87
C TYR A 129 17.39 -10.42 -14.06
N PHE A 130 16.85 -10.99 -13.00
CA PHE A 130 16.21 -12.29 -12.99
C PHE A 130 14.88 -12.21 -12.26
N TYR A 131 13.79 -12.43 -12.99
CA TYR A 131 12.42 -12.35 -12.48
C TYR A 131 11.78 -13.73 -12.53
N VAL A 132 11.29 -14.24 -11.40
CA VAL A 132 10.55 -15.50 -11.38
C VAL A 132 9.06 -15.21 -11.51
N TRP A 133 8.40 -15.86 -12.46
CA TRP A 133 6.95 -15.74 -12.64
C TRP A 133 6.22 -16.51 -11.53
N PRO A 134 5.13 -15.95 -10.99
CA PRO A 134 4.23 -16.71 -10.12
C PRO A 134 3.66 -17.91 -10.89
N GLU A 135 3.34 -19.00 -10.18
CA GLU A 135 2.80 -20.22 -10.78
C GLU A 135 1.51 -19.92 -11.54
N SER A 136 1.45 -20.28 -12.83
CA SER A 136 0.29 -20.06 -13.72
C SER A 136 -0.94 -20.92 -13.38
N THR A 137 -0.90 -21.69 -12.28
CA THR A 137 -2.04 -22.47 -11.75
C THR A 137 -2.57 -21.96 -10.42
N ASN A 138 -2.00 -20.87 -9.91
CA ASN A 138 -2.70 -20.03 -8.98
C ASN A 138 -2.95 -18.70 -9.70
N LEU A 139 -4.16 -18.57 -10.26
CA LEU A 139 -4.91 -17.39 -9.83
C LEU A 139 -4.76 -17.41 -8.31
N GLU A 140 -3.81 -16.66 -7.76
CA GLU A 140 -3.88 -16.35 -6.34
C GLU A 140 -5.34 -15.99 -6.11
N PRO A 141 -5.97 -16.44 -5.01
CA PRO A 141 -7.23 -15.83 -4.66
C PRO A 141 -6.95 -14.33 -4.73
N ILE A 142 -7.54 -13.65 -5.74
CA ILE A 142 -7.62 -12.19 -5.84
C ILE A 142 -7.69 -11.80 -4.39
N SER A 143 -6.70 -11.10 -3.81
CA SER A 143 -6.70 -10.80 -2.38
C SER A 143 -8.14 -10.45 -2.01
N ARG A 144 -8.89 -11.40 -1.42
CA ARG A 144 -10.36 -11.41 -1.55
C ARG A 144 -10.99 -10.27 -0.76
N ASP A 145 -10.13 -9.57 -0.04
CA ASP A 145 -10.38 -8.48 0.85
C ASP A 145 -10.10 -7.11 0.22
N SER A 146 -9.60 -7.01 -1.03
CA SER A 146 -9.22 -5.73 -1.62
C SER A 146 -10.13 -5.27 -2.75
N ILE A 147 -11.45 -5.34 -2.54
CA ILE A 147 -12.40 -4.58 -3.36
C ILE A 147 -12.47 -3.17 -2.80
N ASP A 148 -12.21 -2.19 -3.67
CA ASP A 148 -12.45 -0.78 -3.38
C ASP A 148 -13.70 -0.32 -4.14
N LEU A 149 -14.58 0.42 -3.46
CA LEU A 149 -15.67 1.17 -4.07
C LEU A 149 -15.34 2.66 -4.04
N VAL A 150 -15.61 3.37 -5.13
CA VAL A 150 -15.48 4.82 -5.21
C VAL A 150 -16.81 5.38 -5.70
N VAL A 151 -17.42 6.25 -4.92
CA VAL A 151 -18.63 6.97 -5.29
C VAL A 151 -18.23 8.32 -5.85
N ASN A 152 -18.45 8.53 -7.14
CA ASN A 152 -18.26 9.81 -7.82
C ASN A 152 -19.61 10.49 -8.07
N SER A 153 -19.60 11.73 -8.55
CA SER A 153 -20.83 12.49 -8.84
C SER A 153 -21.71 11.87 -9.95
N HIS A 154 -21.17 11.01 -10.81
CA HIS A 154 -21.90 10.47 -11.96
C HIS A 154 -21.94 8.94 -11.99
N ASP A 155 -21.02 8.28 -11.29
CA ASP A 155 -20.85 6.83 -11.33
C ASP A 155 -20.34 6.26 -10.01
N ILE A 156 -20.58 4.97 -9.82
CA ILE A 156 -19.91 4.15 -8.82
C ILE A 156 -18.85 3.32 -9.53
N GLU A 157 -17.60 3.45 -9.08
CA GLU A 157 -16.48 2.67 -9.57
C GLU A 157 -16.19 1.53 -8.58
N MET A 158 -16.12 0.30 -9.08
CA MET A 158 -15.68 -0.87 -8.31
C MET A 158 -14.36 -1.39 -8.85
N ARG A 159 -13.34 -1.42 -8.00
CA ARG A 159 -11.99 -1.88 -8.34
C ARG A 159 -11.72 -3.23 -7.72
N ILE A 160 -11.33 -4.19 -8.54
CA ILE A 160 -11.05 -5.57 -8.18
C ILE A 160 -9.74 -5.98 -8.87
N ALA A 161 -8.63 -5.92 -8.13
CA ALA A 161 -7.30 -6.12 -8.71
C ALA A 161 -7.05 -5.19 -9.92
N ASP A 162 -6.87 -5.74 -11.12
CA ASP A 162 -6.65 -5.01 -12.38
C ASP A 162 -7.94 -4.75 -13.19
N LEU A 163 -9.10 -5.09 -12.62
CA LEU A 163 -10.42 -4.85 -13.17
C LEU A 163 -11.08 -3.64 -12.49
N THR A 164 -11.62 -2.73 -13.30
CA THR A 164 -12.47 -1.63 -12.84
C THR A 164 -13.82 -1.72 -13.55
N LEU A 165 -14.90 -1.65 -12.79
CA LEU A 165 -16.28 -1.56 -13.28
C LEU A 165 -16.84 -0.18 -12.95
N HIS A 166 -17.45 0.48 -13.93
CA HIS A 166 -18.16 1.75 -13.74
C HIS A 166 -19.65 1.55 -13.93
N PHE A 167 -20.40 1.93 -12.90
CA PHE A 167 -21.86 1.88 -12.87
C PHE A 167 -22.42 3.31 -12.94
N TYR A 168 -22.95 3.69 -14.10
CA TYR A 168 -23.56 5.00 -14.33
C TYR A 168 -25.05 4.97 -13.97
N GLY A 169 -25.43 5.57 -12.85
CA GLY A 169 -26.81 5.53 -12.37
C GLY A 169 -27.20 4.20 -11.71
N ASN A 170 -28.46 4.09 -11.29
CA ASN A 170 -28.97 2.90 -10.61
C ASN A 170 -29.36 1.77 -11.58
N VAL A 171 -29.78 2.11 -12.80
CA VAL A 171 -30.14 1.13 -13.83
C VAL A 171 -29.53 1.59 -15.14
N SER A 172 -28.38 1.03 -15.50
CA SER A 172 -27.72 1.28 -16.78
C SER A 172 -27.87 0.09 -17.70
N GLU A 173 -28.06 0.33 -19.00
CA GLU A 173 -28.03 -0.72 -20.03
C GLU A 173 -26.62 -1.30 -20.23
N THR A 174 -25.59 -0.53 -19.88
CA THR A 174 -24.19 -0.92 -20.04
C THR A 174 -23.38 -0.62 -18.78
N VAL A 175 -22.45 -1.51 -18.47
CA VAL A 175 -21.43 -1.31 -17.43
C VAL A 175 -20.11 -1.18 -18.16
N TRP A 176 -19.40 -0.10 -17.90
CA TRP A 176 -18.08 0.06 -18.52
C TRP A 176 -17.07 -0.73 -17.72
N MET A 177 -16.34 -1.58 -18.43
CA MET A 177 -15.32 -2.44 -17.84
C MET A 177 -13.96 -2.01 -18.38
N SER A 178 -13.05 -1.68 -17.48
CA SER A 178 -11.64 -1.47 -17.80
C SER A 178 -10.82 -2.58 -17.20
N HIS A 179 -10.06 -3.31 -18.03
CA HIS A 179 -9.11 -4.31 -17.57
C HIS A 179 -7.78 -4.12 -18.29
N ARG A 180 -6.69 -3.91 -17.55
CA ARG A 180 -5.35 -3.62 -18.11
C ARG A 180 -5.36 -2.49 -19.15
N ASN A 181 -6.08 -1.42 -18.85
CA ASN A 181 -6.28 -0.23 -19.71
C ASN A 181 -7.00 -0.51 -21.04
N LYS A 182 -7.71 -1.64 -21.16
CA LYS A 182 -8.65 -1.89 -22.26
C LYS A 182 -10.06 -1.67 -21.75
N LEU A 183 -10.76 -0.75 -22.41
CA LEU A 183 -12.17 -0.45 -22.16
C LEU A 183 -13.05 -1.35 -23.02
N VAL A 184 -14.06 -1.94 -22.39
CA VAL A 184 -15.07 -2.79 -23.02
C VAL A 184 -16.44 -2.41 -22.46
N ASP A 185 -17.40 -2.21 -23.35
CA ASP A 185 -18.79 -2.05 -22.97
C ASP A 185 -19.41 -3.42 -22.69
N TRP A 186 -19.76 -3.66 -21.43
CA TRP A 186 -20.44 -4.88 -21.06
C TRP A 186 -21.95 -4.62 -21.02
N LYS A 187 -22.69 -5.32 -21.89
CA LYS A 187 -24.15 -5.24 -21.92
C LYS A 187 -24.73 -5.81 -20.63
N ASN A 188 -25.39 -4.97 -19.87
CA ASN A 188 -26.03 -5.37 -18.62
C ASN A 188 -27.30 -6.18 -18.93
N ALA A 189 -27.56 -7.22 -18.13
CA ALA A 189 -28.73 -8.08 -18.26
C ALA A 189 -30.01 -7.46 -17.63
N GLY A 190 -30.09 -6.13 -17.56
CA GLY A 190 -31.19 -5.41 -16.90
C GLY A 190 -31.13 -5.42 -15.37
N LEU A 191 -29.97 -5.71 -14.77
CA LEU A 191 -29.79 -5.68 -13.32
C LEU A 191 -29.55 -4.25 -12.82
N SER A 192 -30.05 -3.90 -11.64
CA SER A 192 -29.68 -2.63 -11.01
C SER A 192 -28.22 -2.65 -10.55
N THR A 193 -27.64 -1.47 -10.34
CA THR A 193 -26.29 -1.30 -9.79
C THR A 193 -26.14 -2.01 -8.45
N LYS A 194 -27.15 -1.91 -7.58
CA LYS A 194 -27.22 -2.68 -6.33
C LYS A 194 -27.10 -4.19 -6.56
N GLN A 195 -27.88 -4.74 -7.48
CA GLN A 195 -27.86 -6.17 -7.78
C GLN A 195 -26.53 -6.62 -8.39
N LEU A 196 -25.92 -5.79 -9.22
CA LEU A 196 -24.60 -6.05 -9.80
C LEU A 196 -23.52 -6.08 -8.72
N ILE A 197 -23.48 -5.07 -7.85
CA ILE A 197 -22.56 -5.02 -6.71
C ILE A 197 -22.74 -6.25 -5.82
N GLN A 198 -23.98 -6.59 -5.45
CA GLN A 198 -24.29 -7.80 -4.68
C GLN A 198 -23.76 -9.07 -5.35
N ARG A 199 -23.98 -9.22 -6.65
CA ARG A 199 -23.54 -10.39 -7.41
C ARG A 199 -22.02 -10.49 -7.44
N VAL A 200 -21.33 -9.37 -7.62
CA VAL A 200 -19.86 -9.33 -7.61
C VAL A 200 -19.32 -9.70 -6.22
N LEU A 201 -19.87 -9.12 -5.15
CA LEU A 201 -19.50 -9.48 -3.78
C LEU A 201 -19.72 -10.98 -3.50
N ALA A 202 -20.84 -11.54 -3.95
CA ALA A 202 -21.15 -12.96 -3.80
C ALA A 202 -20.18 -13.87 -4.58
N VAL A 203 -19.88 -13.55 -5.84
CA VAL A 203 -18.96 -14.32 -6.70
C VAL A 203 -17.53 -14.27 -6.17
N THR A 204 -17.09 -13.09 -5.73
CA THR A 204 -15.75 -12.89 -5.15
C THR A 204 -15.63 -13.46 -3.74
N LYS A 205 -16.76 -13.74 -3.07
CA LYS A 205 -16.85 -14.10 -1.64
C LYS A 205 -16.23 -13.02 -0.76
N CYS A 206 -16.36 -11.76 -1.17
CA CYS A 206 -15.86 -10.61 -0.44
C CYS A 206 -16.82 -10.27 0.70
N THR A 207 -16.36 -10.43 1.95
CA THR A 207 -17.15 -10.15 3.15
C THR A 207 -16.89 -8.77 3.73
N SER A 208 -15.87 -8.06 3.24
CA SER A 208 -15.47 -6.75 3.72
C SER A 208 -14.80 -5.99 2.60
N LEU A 209 -15.27 -4.77 2.32
CA LEU A 209 -14.56 -3.88 1.42
C LEU A 209 -13.25 -3.42 2.07
N ARG A 210 -12.23 -3.20 1.25
CA ARG A 210 -11.00 -2.55 1.71
C ARG A 210 -11.21 -1.06 1.86
N LYS A 211 -11.73 -0.40 0.82
CA LYS A 211 -12.02 1.03 0.83
C LYS A 211 -13.38 1.35 0.24
N LEU A 212 -14.08 2.29 0.86
CA LEU A 212 -15.23 2.97 0.27
C LEU A 212 -14.92 4.47 0.24
N ILE A 213 -14.66 5.03 -0.93
CA ILE A 213 -14.18 6.41 -1.11
C ILE A 213 -15.33 7.28 -1.61
N LEU A 214 -15.62 8.38 -0.94
CA LEU A 214 -16.73 9.28 -1.29
C LEU A 214 -16.21 10.55 -1.98
N ARG A 215 -16.06 10.53 -3.31
CA ARG A 215 -15.51 11.66 -4.08
C ARG A 215 -16.56 12.66 -4.56
N GLY A 216 -17.80 12.23 -4.68
CA GLY A 216 -18.91 13.06 -5.15
C GLY A 216 -20.26 12.50 -4.73
N GLU A 217 -21.27 13.35 -4.77
CA GLU A 217 -22.67 13.04 -4.47
C GLU A 217 -23.39 12.77 -5.79
N PRO A 218 -23.85 11.52 -6.04
CA PRO A 218 -24.69 11.21 -7.19
C PRO A 218 -26.08 11.87 -7.07
N ASP A 219 -26.77 12.05 -8.19
CA ASP A 219 -28.14 12.57 -8.26
C ASP A 219 -29.23 11.54 -7.91
N TYR A 220 -28.84 10.38 -7.38
CA TYR A 220 -29.71 9.29 -6.94
C TYR A 220 -29.30 8.79 -5.54
N ASP A 221 -30.22 8.09 -4.87
CA ASP A 221 -29.98 7.53 -3.53
C ASP A 221 -28.96 6.40 -3.56
N VAL A 222 -27.69 6.77 -3.41
CA VAL A 222 -26.56 5.83 -3.36
C VAL A 222 -26.53 5.02 -2.06
N PHE A 223 -27.10 5.51 -0.96
CA PHE A 223 -27.09 4.76 0.30
C PHE A 223 -27.97 3.52 0.22
N SER A 224 -29.07 3.57 -0.55
CA SER A 224 -29.89 2.39 -0.87
C SER A 224 -29.13 1.31 -1.65
N ILE A 225 -28.06 1.67 -2.35
CA ILE A 225 -27.16 0.76 -3.08
C ILE A 225 -26.09 0.23 -2.14
N LEU A 226 -25.55 1.09 -1.27
CA LEU A 226 -24.48 0.75 -0.33
C LEU A 226 -24.94 -0.10 0.85
N ASP A 227 -26.24 -0.23 1.11
CA ASP A 227 -26.79 -1.09 2.17
C ASP A 227 -26.40 -2.58 2.05
N VAL A 228 -25.95 -2.99 0.86
CA VAL A 228 -25.44 -4.35 0.57
C VAL A 228 -24.05 -4.58 1.15
N VAL A 229 -23.36 -3.50 1.50
CA VAL A 229 -22.02 -3.51 2.08
C VAL A 229 -22.14 -3.68 3.59
N THR A 230 -21.79 -4.86 4.08
CA THR A 230 -21.93 -5.20 5.51
C THR A 230 -20.71 -4.81 6.35
N LYS A 231 -19.54 -4.65 5.73
CA LYS A 231 -18.30 -4.26 6.40
C LYS A 231 -17.37 -3.49 5.47
N VAL A 232 -16.76 -2.43 6.02
CA VAL A 232 -15.79 -1.57 5.33
C VAL A 232 -14.55 -1.44 6.20
N SER A 233 -13.38 -1.70 5.63
CA SER A 233 -12.13 -1.57 6.38
C SER A 233 -11.75 -0.10 6.54
N CYS A 234 -11.89 0.71 5.49
CA CYS A 234 -11.48 2.11 5.47
C CYS A 234 -12.47 3.00 4.69
N LEU A 235 -12.94 4.07 5.31
CA LEU A 235 -13.81 5.10 4.74
C LEU A 235 -13.06 6.44 4.68
N PRO A 236 -12.32 6.71 3.59
CA PRO A 236 -11.78 8.05 3.35
C PRO A 236 -12.85 8.99 2.80
N ILE A 237 -12.95 10.17 3.41
CA ILE A 237 -13.78 11.30 2.98
C ILE A 237 -12.84 12.43 2.52
N PRO A 238 -12.61 12.54 1.20
CA PRO A 238 -11.82 13.60 0.59
C PRO A 238 -12.41 15.00 0.82
N SER A 239 -11.56 16.02 0.71
CA SER A 239 -11.94 17.42 0.94
C SER A 239 -12.94 17.99 -0.07
N ASN A 240 -13.05 17.39 -1.25
CA ASN A 240 -13.98 17.79 -2.30
C ASN A 240 -15.39 17.19 -2.14
N CYS A 241 -15.61 16.32 -1.16
CA CYS A 241 -16.94 15.80 -0.83
C CYS A 241 -17.82 16.90 -0.21
N SER A 242 -19.11 16.95 -0.58
CA SER A 242 -20.06 17.89 0.04
C SER A 242 -20.25 17.56 1.53
N ASN A 243 -20.43 18.60 2.36
CA ASN A 243 -20.59 18.43 3.80
C ASN A 243 -21.88 17.66 4.15
N THR A 244 -22.95 17.92 3.41
CA THR A 244 -24.25 17.24 3.57
C THR A 244 -24.12 15.74 3.30
N PHE A 245 -23.55 15.38 2.16
CA PHE A 245 -23.35 13.99 1.77
C PHE A 245 -22.40 13.25 2.70
N ALA A 246 -21.27 13.87 3.05
CA ALA A 246 -20.31 13.29 4.00
C ALA A 246 -20.93 13.05 5.39
N THR A 247 -21.76 13.97 5.88
CA THR A 247 -22.44 13.81 7.18
C THR A 247 -23.44 12.65 7.15
N GLN A 248 -24.25 12.54 6.09
CA GLN A 248 -25.16 11.40 5.90
C GLN A 248 -24.39 10.08 5.80
N ALA A 249 -23.29 10.06 5.05
CA ALA A 249 -22.47 8.88 4.90
C ALA A 249 -21.86 8.40 6.22
N LEU A 250 -21.36 9.32 7.04
CA LEU A 250 -20.84 8.97 8.37
C LEU A 250 -21.93 8.37 9.26
N GLN A 251 -23.16 8.87 9.21
CA GLN A 251 -24.27 8.31 9.98
C GLN A 251 -24.59 6.86 9.57
N VAL A 252 -24.58 6.58 8.26
CA VAL A 252 -24.95 5.27 7.71
C VAL A 252 -23.80 4.26 7.81
N LEU A 253 -22.57 4.69 7.52
CA LEU A 253 -21.44 3.78 7.28
C LEU A 253 -20.51 3.63 8.48
N SER A 254 -20.47 4.57 9.44
CA SER A 254 -19.59 4.44 10.61
C SER A 254 -19.77 3.13 11.38
N PRO A 255 -21.01 2.62 11.63
CA PRO A 255 -21.21 1.38 12.38
C PRO A 255 -20.60 0.12 11.73
N VAL A 256 -20.41 0.14 10.41
CA VAL A 256 -19.86 -0.98 9.64
C VAL A 256 -18.40 -0.74 9.23
N THR A 257 -17.79 0.35 9.71
CA THR A 257 -16.46 0.80 9.28
C THR A 257 -15.43 0.70 10.40
N SER A 258 -14.27 0.09 10.12
CA SER A 258 -13.15 0.02 11.06
C SER A 258 -12.35 1.34 11.13
N GLU A 259 -12.00 1.90 9.98
CA GLU A 259 -11.17 3.10 9.87
C GLU A 259 -11.89 4.23 9.13
N ILE A 260 -11.91 5.42 9.72
CA ILE A 260 -12.47 6.63 9.10
C ILE A 260 -11.35 7.64 8.93
N THR A 261 -11.20 8.17 7.71
CA THR A 261 -10.23 9.23 7.41
C THR A 261 -10.96 10.45 6.89
N LEU A 262 -10.83 11.58 7.59
CA LEU A 262 -11.45 12.85 7.25
C LEU A 262 -10.39 13.83 6.78
N PHE A 263 -10.41 14.17 5.49
CA PHE A 263 -9.58 15.25 4.95
C PHE A 263 -10.24 16.63 5.09
N LYS A 264 -11.53 16.63 5.45
CA LYS A 264 -12.33 17.78 5.82
C LYS A 264 -13.42 17.32 6.77
N LEU A 265 -13.63 18.03 7.88
CA LEU A 265 -14.76 17.76 8.77
C LEU A 265 -16.05 18.24 8.10
N PRO A 266 -17.11 17.42 8.03
CA PRO A 266 -18.33 17.80 7.33
C PRO A 266 -19.40 18.47 8.22
N PHE A 267 -19.17 18.51 9.54
CA PHE A 267 -20.19 18.91 10.50
C PHE A 267 -20.44 20.42 10.54
N SER A 268 -21.71 20.80 10.73
CA SER A 268 -22.10 22.21 10.86
C SER A 268 -22.13 22.67 12.32
N SER A 269 -22.28 21.73 13.27
CA SER A 269 -22.33 22.04 14.70
C SER A 269 -21.32 21.22 15.51
N ARG A 270 -21.02 21.69 16.73
CA ARG A 270 -20.13 20.99 17.66
C ARG A 270 -20.75 19.69 18.16
N GLU A 271 -22.07 19.64 18.32
CA GLU A 271 -22.81 18.45 18.75
C GLU A 271 -22.71 17.32 17.72
N GLU A 272 -22.78 17.64 16.42
CA GLU A 272 -22.58 16.66 15.36
C GLU A 272 -21.17 16.10 15.35
N PHE A 273 -20.16 16.98 15.48
CA PHE A 273 -18.76 16.58 15.61
C PHE A 273 -18.56 15.66 16.81
N GLN A 274 -19.08 16.02 17.99
CA GLN A 274 -18.95 15.24 19.22
C GLN A 274 -19.61 13.86 19.11
N ARG A 275 -20.76 13.74 18.42
CA ARG A 275 -21.40 12.43 18.18
C ARG A 275 -20.49 11.46 17.45
N LEU A 276 -19.77 11.90 16.41
CA LEU A 276 -18.78 11.07 15.75
C LEU A 276 -17.57 10.83 16.66
N TRP A 277 -17.05 11.89 17.25
CA TRP A 277 -15.80 11.88 18.02
C TRP A 277 -15.83 10.95 19.23
N MET A 278 -16.96 10.92 19.95
CA MET A 278 -17.20 10.05 21.10
C MET A 278 -17.77 8.68 20.69
N GLY A 279 -18.10 8.50 19.41
CA GLY A 279 -18.59 7.25 18.86
C GLY A 279 -17.55 6.12 18.94
N ILE A 280 -18.03 4.88 18.83
CA ILE A 280 -17.16 3.70 18.78
C ILE A 280 -16.55 3.61 17.38
N VAL A 281 -15.32 4.07 17.23
CA VAL A 281 -14.52 3.93 15.99
C VAL A 281 -13.22 3.22 16.34
N GLU A 282 -12.75 2.29 15.51
CA GLU A 282 -11.45 1.63 15.78
C GLU A 282 -10.29 2.57 15.45
N CYS A 283 -10.28 3.14 14.24
CA CYS A 283 -9.29 4.12 13.80
C CYS A 283 -9.97 5.40 13.28
N LEU A 284 -9.62 6.55 13.85
CA LEU A 284 -10.07 7.85 13.36
C LEU A 284 -8.86 8.71 13.00
N SER A 285 -8.84 9.22 11.77
CA SER A 285 -7.79 10.13 11.28
C SER A 285 -8.41 11.43 10.78
N VAL A 286 -7.91 12.57 11.25
CA VAL A 286 -8.39 13.91 10.88
C VAL A 286 -7.22 14.76 10.39
N TYR A 287 -7.38 15.34 9.20
CA TYR A 287 -6.35 16.15 8.53
C TYR A 287 -6.81 17.61 8.31
N ASN A 288 -5.86 18.50 8.01
CA ASN A 288 -6.06 19.89 7.56
C ASN A 288 -6.68 20.87 8.58
N ASP A 289 -6.43 20.70 9.89
CA ASP A 289 -6.84 21.62 10.97
C ASP A 289 -8.29 22.16 10.92
N ASP A 290 -9.25 21.32 10.55
CA ASP A 290 -10.67 21.68 10.67
C ASP A 290 -11.15 21.72 12.13
N LEU A 291 -10.37 21.16 13.06
CA LEU A 291 -10.70 21.06 14.48
C LEU A 291 -10.79 22.42 15.16
N SER A 292 -10.02 23.40 14.68
CA SER A 292 -10.04 24.78 15.21
C SER A 292 -11.44 25.41 15.21
N ARG A 293 -12.27 25.12 14.19
CA ARG A 293 -13.63 25.67 14.07
C ARG A 293 -14.59 25.15 15.16
N PHE A 294 -14.25 24.02 15.78
CA PHE A 294 -14.99 23.42 16.87
C PHE A 294 -14.41 23.74 18.25
N GLN A 295 -13.42 24.66 18.30
CA GLN A 295 -12.69 25.00 19.52
C GLN A 295 -12.11 23.75 20.20
N PHE A 296 -11.60 22.83 19.39
CA PHE A 296 -11.04 21.57 19.86
C PHE A 296 -9.96 21.81 20.90
N ASN A 297 -10.08 21.16 22.03
CA ASN A 297 -9.19 21.33 23.17
C ASN A 297 -8.88 19.98 23.85
N ILE A 298 -8.12 20.05 24.94
CA ILE A 298 -7.72 18.87 25.71
C ILE A 298 -8.90 18.01 26.17
N ASN A 299 -10.03 18.59 26.54
CA ASN A 299 -11.19 17.82 27.01
C ASN A 299 -11.76 16.97 25.87
N ASP A 300 -11.75 17.46 24.64
CA ASP A 300 -12.18 16.68 23.48
C ASP A 300 -11.22 15.50 23.26
N LEU A 301 -9.91 15.71 23.34
CA LEU A 301 -8.92 14.63 23.21
C LEU A 301 -9.06 13.57 24.32
N LEU A 302 -9.25 14.00 25.58
CA LEU A 302 -9.49 13.12 26.73
C LEU A 302 -10.77 12.29 26.56
N ALA A 303 -11.82 12.88 25.99
CA ALA A 303 -13.11 12.24 25.73
C ALA A 303 -13.17 11.42 24.44
N SER A 304 -12.06 11.31 23.69
CA SER A 304 -12.00 10.46 22.51
C SER A 304 -12.30 8.99 22.86
N ASN A 305 -12.83 8.24 21.91
CA ASN A 305 -13.18 6.83 22.12
C ASN A 305 -12.54 5.90 21.06
N ALA A 306 -11.55 6.39 20.32
CA ALA A 306 -10.86 5.61 19.30
C ALA A 306 -9.78 4.69 19.88
N ILE A 307 -9.52 3.55 19.23
CA ILE A 307 -8.36 2.69 19.55
C ILE A 307 -7.08 3.29 18.95
N LYS A 308 -7.20 3.83 17.74
CA LYS A 308 -6.15 4.54 17.02
C LYS A 308 -6.67 5.93 16.64
N LEU A 309 -5.92 6.96 17.02
CA LEU A 309 -6.26 8.35 16.73
C LEU A 309 -5.08 9.03 16.04
N GLU A 310 -5.32 9.60 14.86
CA GLU A 310 -4.34 10.38 14.11
C GLU A 310 -4.87 11.79 13.86
N LEU A 311 -4.18 12.80 14.35
CA LEU A 311 -4.59 14.19 14.23
C LEU A 311 -3.47 15.00 13.58
N CYS A 312 -3.73 15.53 12.38
CA CYS A 312 -2.78 16.34 11.66
C CYS A 312 -3.11 17.84 11.76
N GLU A 313 -2.08 18.62 12.09
CA GLU A 313 -2.10 20.09 12.10
C GLU A 313 -3.01 20.68 13.18
N VAL A 314 -3.13 20.00 14.32
CA VAL A 314 -3.97 20.46 15.43
C VAL A 314 -3.38 21.71 16.08
N LYS A 315 -4.20 22.74 16.27
CA LYS A 315 -3.90 23.86 17.18
C LYS A 315 -4.09 23.42 18.64
N MET A 316 -3.06 22.79 19.20
CA MET A 316 -3.01 22.38 20.61
C MET A 316 -1.62 22.70 21.18
N SER A 317 -1.55 23.05 22.47
CA SER A 317 -0.26 23.31 23.12
C SER A 317 0.43 21.99 23.55
N LEU A 318 1.76 22.01 23.65
CA LEU A 318 2.51 20.88 24.22
C LEU A 318 2.09 20.59 25.68
N ARG A 319 1.69 21.63 26.43
CA ARG A 319 1.17 21.48 27.80
C ARG A 319 -0.15 20.71 27.83
N ASP A 320 -1.05 20.97 26.87
CA ASP A 320 -2.29 20.21 26.76
C ASP A 320 -2.00 18.74 26.41
N LEU A 321 -1.07 18.48 25.49
CA LEU A 321 -0.68 17.11 25.15
C LEU A 321 0.02 16.39 26.32
N ASN A 322 0.86 17.08 27.09
CA ASN A 322 1.42 16.56 28.34
C ASN A 322 0.31 16.19 29.34
N ARG A 323 -0.66 17.08 29.56
CA ARG A 323 -1.85 16.79 30.42
C ARG A 323 -2.66 15.59 29.94
N PHE A 324 -2.71 15.34 28.63
CA PHE A 324 -3.31 14.13 28.08
C PHE A 324 -2.54 12.89 28.56
N PHE A 325 -1.20 12.88 28.43
CA PHE A 325 -0.36 11.76 28.87
C PHE A 325 -0.46 11.53 30.38
N SER A 326 -0.43 12.59 31.20
CA SER A 326 -0.62 12.47 32.65
C SER A 326 -1.99 11.88 33.00
N SER A 327 -3.05 12.29 32.30
CA SER A 327 -4.39 11.70 32.47
C SER A 327 -4.44 10.23 32.02
N TRP A 328 -3.73 9.88 30.95
CA TRP A 328 -3.65 8.50 30.45
C TRP A 328 -2.91 7.58 31.42
N LEU A 329 -1.77 8.02 31.97
CA LEU A 329 -1.05 7.29 33.02
C LEU A 329 -1.91 7.04 34.26
N ASN A 330 -2.80 7.99 34.59
CA ASN A 330 -3.72 7.90 35.72
C ASN A 330 -5.06 7.20 35.39
N ASN A 331 -5.22 6.64 34.19
CA ASN A 331 -6.46 6.00 33.72
C ASN A 331 -7.71 6.91 33.76
N THR A 332 -7.56 8.22 33.61
CA THR A 332 -8.67 9.20 33.58
C THR A 332 -8.99 9.73 32.17
N SER A 333 -8.36 9.18 31.14
CA SER A 333 -8.61 9.50 29.73
C SER A 333 -9.07 8.26 28.94
N ASN A 334 -9.07 8.34 27.61
CA ASN A 334 -9.42 7.24 26.71
C ASN A 334 -8.59 5.96 26.97
N HIS A 335 -9.19 5.02 27.71
CA HIS A 335 -8.59 3.73 28.05
C HIS A 335 -8.52 2.73 26.89
N ARG A 336 -9.22 3.00 25.77
CA ARG A 336 -9.17 2.16 24.56
C ARG A 336 -8.01 2.52 23.65
N LEU A 337 -7.40 3.69 23.85
CA LEU A 337 -6.37 4.23 22.98
C LEU A 337 -5.08 3.41 23.08
N ASN A 338 -4.74 2.73 21.99
CA ASN A 338 -3.49 1.99 21.80
C ASN A 338 -2.48 2.77 20.96
N HIS A 339 -2.94 3.73 20.15
CA HIS A 339 -2.08 4.54 19.29
C HIS A 339 -2.59 5.97 19.16
N LEU A 340 -1.72 6.93 19.45
CA LEU A 340 -1.95 8.35 19.24
C LEU A 340 -0.84 8.91 18.35
N SER A 341 -1.22 9.56 17.26
CA SER A 341 -0.33 10.37 16.43
C SER A 341 -0.88 11.79 16.37
N VAL A 342 -0.05 12.77 16.73
CA VAL A 342 -0.43 14.19 16.67
C VAL A 342 0.67 14.97 15.98
N LYS A 343 0.34 15.63 14.88
CA LYS A 343 1.20 16.63 14.23
C LYS A 343 0.73 18.01 14.69
N LEU A 344 1.49 18.64 15.59
CA LEU A 344 1.22 19.98 16.11
C LEU A 344 1.74 21.06 15.15
N LEU A 345 1.10 22.23 15.18
CA LEU A 345 1.62 23.44 14.55
C LEU A 345 2.56 24.17 15.51
N GLY A 346 3.85 24.26 15.18
CA GLY A 346 4.83 25.06 15.94
C GLY A 346 6.10 24.30 16.34
N HIS A 347 6.91 24.94 17.18
CA HIS A 347 8.16 24.36 17.68
C HIS A 347 7.89 23.27 18.72
N PHE A 348 8.57 22.15 18.55
CA PHE A 348 8.52 21.01 19.47
C PHE A 348 9.60 21.18 20.55
N ASN A 349 9.18 21.22 21.82
CA ASN A 349 10.08 21.22 22.97
C ASN A 349 9.81 19.93 23.78
N GLU A 350 10.79 19.03 23.78
CA GLU A 350 10.74 17.73 24.47
C GLU A 350 10.56 17.90 25.98
N ASP A 351 11.26 18.85 26.60
CA ASP A 351 11.21 19.08 28.05
C ASP A 351 9.80 19.48 28.49
N VAL A 352 9.11 20.33 27.71
CA VAL A 352 7.73 20.73 28.01
C VAL A 352 6.74 19.58 27.84
N LEU A 353 6.98 18.70 26.86
CA LEU A 353 6.08 17.58 26.58
C LEU A 353 6.21 16.46 27.61
N LEU A 354 7.44 16.19 28.05
CA LEU A 354 7.78 15.06 28.91
C LEU A 354 7.87 15.43 30.41
N ASP A 355 7.66 16.70 30.73
CA ASP A 355 7.65 17.20 32.11
C ASP A 355 6.75 16.35 33.01
N GLU A 356 7.26 15.95 34.18
CA GLU A 356 6.54 15.15 35.18
C GLU A 356 6.03 13.77 34.71
N LEU A 357 6.44 13.26 33.54
CA LEU A 357 6.04 11.93 33.03
C LEU A 357 7.00 10.80 33.39
N ASP A 358 8.08 11.10 34.13
CA ASP A 358 9.18 10.15 34.42
C ASP A 358 9.71 9.44 33.15
N ALA A 359 9.78 10.17 32.04
CA ALA A 359 10.11 9.61 30.74
C ALA A 359 11.57 9.11 30.67
N ILE A 360 11.76 7.87 30.21
CA ILE A 360 13.09 7.28 30.03
C ILE A 360 13.56 7.51 28.59
N ARG A 361 14.62 8.30 28.43
CA ARG A 361 15.28 8.50 27.14
C ARG A 361 16.20 7.33 26.81
N PHE A 362 16.00 6.69 25.66
CA PHE A 362 16.92 5.68 25.15
C PHE A 362 18.02 6.38 24.33
N THR A 363 19.29 6.15 24.68
CA THR A 363 20.46 6.78 24.04
C THR A 363 21.02 5.98 22.86
N GLU A 364 20.47 4.80 22.60
CA GLU A 364 20.87 3.90 21.53
C GLU A 364 19.71 3.69 20.55
N GLU A 365 20.00 3.63 19.26
CA GLU A 365 19.02 3.20 18.26
C GLU A 365 18.59 1.75 18.56
N ARG A 366 17.33 1.58 18.96
CA ARG A 366 16.73 0.27 19.23
C ARG A 366 15.55 0.06 18.29
N THR A 367 15.58 -1.04 17.54
CA THR A 367 14.41 -1.50 16.80
C THR A 367 13.44 -2.15 17.78
N ARG A 368 12.28 -1.52 17.99
CA ARG A 368 11.16 -2.12 18.75
C ARG A 368 10.02 -2.44 17.79
N GLU A 369 9.57 -3.69 17.81
CA GLU A 369 8.35 -4.08 17.11
C GLU A 369 7.16 -3.83 18.04
N PHE A 370 6.36 -2.81 17.72
CA PHE A 370 5.07 -2.61 18.36
C PHE A 370 4.04 -3.53 17.68
N ARG A 371 3.62 -4.58 18.37
CA ARG A 371 2.54 -5.47 17.91
C ARG A 371 1.20 -4.88 18.35
N SER A 372 0.50 -4.23 17.43
CA SER A 372 -0.91 -3.90 17.62
C SER A 372 -1.74 -5.15 17.37
N THR A 373 -2.71 -5.45 18.25
CA THR A 373 -3.70 -6.51 18.06
C THR A 373 -4.66 -6.19 16.90
N SER A 374 -4.78 -4.92 16.56
CA SER A 374 -5.53 -4.43 15.41
C SER A 374 -4.55 -4.08 14.28
N THR A 375 -4.62 -4.84 13.18
CA THR A 375 -3.91 -4.56 11.94
C THR A 375 -4.57 -3.38 11.23
N PHE A 376 -4.05 -2.19 11.45
CA PHE A 376 -4.44 -1.00 10.69
C PHE A 376 -3.57 -0.89 9.43
N PRO A 377 -4.12 -0.45 8.29
CA PRO A 377 -3.32 -0.09 7.13
C PRO A 377 -2.26 0.95 7.52
N LYS A 378 -1.00 0.70 7.16
CA LYS A 378 0.04 1.73 7.23
C LYS A 378 -0.21 2.70 6.08
N PHE A 379 -0.61 3.93 6.38
CA PHE A 379 -0.55 5.00 5.38
C PHE A 379 0.90 5.51 5.28
N ARG A 380 1.38 5.60 4.04
CA ARG A 380 2.65 6.20 3.65
C ARG A 380 2.43 7.65 3.28
#